data_AF-A0A0F0I7S5-F1
#
_entry.id   AF-A0A0F0I7S5-F1
#
_cell.length_a   1.000
_cell.length_b   1.000
_cell.length_c   1.000
_cell.angle_alpha   90.00
_cell.angle_beta   90.00
_cell.angle_gamma   90.00
#
_symmetry.space_group_name_H-M   'P 1'
#
loop_
_entity.id
_entity.type
_entity.pdbx_description
1 polymer ?
#
loop_
_entity_poly.entity_id
_entity_poly.type
_entity_poly.pdbx_seq_one_letter_code
_entity_poly.pdbx_strand_id
1 'polypeptide(L)'
;MSSLEPGRYHIKSQLSGLYFTALPSPGFLVAQPEKGEPFEFRPAGPHFAIYLYGLPIGIGDDKVVLQTETLWRVTKVEGQDAWV
;
A
#
# COMPACT_ATOMS: atom_id res chain seq x y z
N MET A 1 17.41 11.52 4.99
CA MET A 1 16.06 10.92 5.04
C MET A 1 16.17 9.49 4.54
N SER A 2 15.78 8.49 5.33
CA SER A 2 15.81 7.09 4.87
C SER A 2 14.59 6.81 4.00
N SER A 3 14.80 6.35 2.76
CA SER A 3 13.73 5.84 1.89
C SER A 3 13.15 4.55 2.49
N LEU A 4 11.90 4.23 2.16
CA LEU A 4 11.42 2.85 2.33
C LEU A 4 12.25 1.94 1.41
N GLU A 5 12.69 0.78 1.90
CA GLU A 5 13.33 -0.22 1.06
C GLU A 5 12.28 -0.95 0.19
N PRO A 6 12.61 -1.41 -1.01
CA PRO A 6 11.73 -2.29 -1.77
C PRO A 6 11.45 -3.60 -1.02
N GLY A 7 10.22 -4.11 -1.13
CA GLY A 7 9.87 -5.34 -0.42
C GLY A 7 8.37 -5.59 -0.28
N ARG A 8 8.04 -6.58 0.54
CA ARG A 8 6.65 -6.95 0.85
C ARG A 8 6.27 -6.44 2.23
N TYR A 9 5.21 -5.65 2.31
CA TYR A 9 4.78 -4.96 3.52
C TYR A 9 3.29 -5.13 3.80
N HIS A 10 2.94 -5.24 5.08
CA HIS A 10 1.57 -4.98 5.56
C HIS A 10 1.43 -3.50 5.87
N ILE A 11 0.39 -2.86 5.35
CA ILE A 11 0.13 -1.43 5.57
C ILE A 11 -0.89 -1.32 6.69
N LYS A 12 -0.56 -0.59 7.77
CA LYS A 12 -1.45 -0.37 8.92
C LYS A 12 -1.71 1.13 9.08
N SER A 13 -2.98 1.51 9.17
CA SER A 13 -3.35 2.89 9.48
C SER A 13 -2.99 3.22 10.92
N GLN A 14 -2.24 4.30 11.14
CA GLN A 14 -2.03 4.83 12.49
C GLN A 14 -3.30 5.43 13.10
N LEU A 15 -4.22 5.94 12.26
CA LEU A 15 -5.46 6.57 12.73
C LEU A 15 -6.46 5.54 13.29
N SER A 16 -6.71 4.47 12.53
CA SER A 16 -7.71 3.46 12.90
C SER A 16 -7.13 2.19 13.50
N GLY A 17 -5.81 1.97 13.39
CA GLY A 17 -5.16 0.72 13.77
C GLY A 17 -5.49 -0.47 12.88
N LEU A 18 -6.26 -0.27 11.81
CA LEU A 18 -6.65 -1.32 10.87
C LEU A 18 -5.60 -1.51 9.77
N TYR A 19 -5.46 -2.73 9.27
CA TYR A 19 -4.66 -3.06 8.11
C TYR A 19 -5.41 -2.79 6.82
N PHE A 20 -4.69 -2.30 5.82
CA PHE A 20 -5.16 -2.27 4.45
C PHE A 20 -5.10 -3.70 3.90
N THR A 21 -6.23 -4.25 3.46
CA THR A 21 -6.36 -5.65 3.06
C THR A 21 -7.20 -5.78 1.80
N ALA A 22 -6.93 -6.81 0.99
CA ALA A 22 -7.83 -7.18 -0.09
C ALA A 22 -8.80 -8.27 0.35
N LEU A 23 -10.07 -8.12 -0.04
CA LEU A 23 -11.06 -9.17 0.09
C LEU A 23 -10.91 -10.23 -1.01
N PRO A 24 -11.13 -11.53 -0.72
CA PRO A 24 -11.01 -12.62 -1.69
C PRO A 24 -11.87 -12.45 -2.96
N SER A 25 -13.01 -11.77 -2.85
CA SER A 25 -13.85 -11.36 -3.97
C SER A 25 -14.76 -10.22 -3.51
N PRO A 26 -14.89 -9.12 -4.28
CA PRO A 26 -14.47 -8.91 -5.67
C PRO A 26 -13.14 -8.12 -5.78
N GLY A 27 -12.15 -8.40 -4.93
CA GLY A 27 -10.86 -7.69 -4.97
C GLY A 27 -10.92 -6.25 -4.46
N PHE A 28 -11.92 -5.94 -3.62
CA PHE A 28 -11.96 -4.66 -2.92
C PHE A 28 -10.82 -4.56 -1.92
N LEU A 29 -10.18 -3.39 -1.91
CA LEU A 29 -9.24 -3.00 -0.89
C LEU A 29 -10.00 -2.29 0.24
N VAL A 30 -9.87 -2.79 1.46
CA VAL A 30 -10.64 -2.38 2.63
C VAL A 30 -9.72 -2.24 3.85
N ALA A 31 -10.24 -1.67 4.93
CA ALA A 31 -9.55 -1.63 6.22
C ALA A 31 -10.11 -2.71 7.14
N GLN A 32 -9.26 -3.60 7.68
CA GLN A 32 -9.67 -4.71 8.56
C GLN A 32 -8.72 -4.89 9.76
N PRO A 33 -9.19 -5.49 10.88
CA PRO A 33 -8.33 -5.75 12.03
C PRO A 33 -7.21 -6.76 11.75
N GLU A 34 -7.48 -7.76 10.91
CA GLU A 34 -6.55 -8.83 10.57
C GLU A 34 -5.62 -8.46 9.41
N LYS A 35 -4.42 -9.04 9.39
CA LYS A 35 -3.51 -8.91 8.24
C LYS A 35 -4.02 -9.77 7.08
N GLY A 36 -4.09 -9.18 5.90
CA GLY A 36 -4.22 -9.91 4.64
C GLY A 36 -2.86 -10.28 4.04
N GLU A 37 -2.84 -10.49 2.72
CA GLU A 37 -1.60 -10.64 1.98
C GLU A 37 -0.81 -9.33 1.94
N PRO A 38 0.54 -9.39 2.05
CA PRO A 38 1.36 -8.19 2.00
C PRO A 38 1.47 -7.64 0.58
N PHE A 39 1.53 -6.32 0.47
CA PHE A 39 1.71 -5.57 -0.76
C PHE A 39 3.19 -5.51 -1.14
N GLU A 40 3.48 -5.63 -2.42
CA GLU A 40 4.83 -5.54 -2.96
C GLU A 40 5.11 -4.12 -3.44
N PHE A 41 6.10 -3.47 -2.83
CA PHE A 41 6.57 -2.14 -3.19
C PHE A 41 7.78 -2.28 -4.12
N ARG A 42 7.62 -1.92 -5.39
CA ARG A 42 8.67 -1.95 -6.40
C ARG A 42 9.16 -0.53 -6.71
N PRO A 43 10.47 -0.28 -6.79
CA PRO A 43 11.00 1.04 -7.10
C PRO A 43 10.65 1.42 -8.55
N ALA A 44 10.18 2.64 -8.73
CA ALA A 44 9.83 3.24 -10.01
C ALA A 44 10.41 4.66 -10.07
N GLY A 45 11.73 4.75 -10.24
CA GLY A 45 12.47 6.01 -10.11
C GLY A 45 12.40 6.54 -8.66
N PRO A 46 11.96 7.79 -8.43
CA PRO A 46 11.79 8.34 -7.07
C PRO A 46 10.47 7.92 -6.39
N HIS A 47 9.66 7.07 -7.04
CA HIS A 47 8.36 6.62 -6.58
C HIS A 47 8.33 5.09 -6.42
N PHE A 48 7.19 4.55 -5.99
CA PHE A 48 6.90 3.13 -5.93
C PHE A 48 5.70 2.77 -6.81
N ALA A 49 5.80 1.66 -7.51
CA ALA A 49 4.64 0.93 -8.00
C ALA A 49 4.29 -0.16 -6.98
N ILE A 50 3.04 -0.20 -6.53
CA ILE A 50 2.60 -1.10 -5.46
C ILE A 50 1.71 -2.18 -6.08
N TYR A 51 1.99 -3.44 -5.76
CA TYR A 51 1.29 -4.61 -6.31
C TYR A 51 0.71 -5.48 -5.21
N LEU A 52 -0.38 -6.18 -5.53
CA LEU A 52 -0.93 -7.26 -4.74
C LEU A 52 -1.33 -8.40 -5.68
N TYR A 53 -0.91 -9.64 -5.38
CA TYR A 53 -1.08 -10.78 -6.28
C TYR A 53 -0.55 -10.55 -7.70
N GLY A 54 0.50 -9.72 -7.84
CA GLY A 54 1.04 -9.32 -9.14
C GLY A 54 0.20 -8.29 -9.91
N LEU A 55 -0.93 -7.83 -9.38
CA LEU A 55 -1.77 -6.79 -9.95
C LEU A 55 -1.42 -5.43 -9.32
N PRO A 56 -1.24 -4.35 -10.11
CA PRO A 56 -0.96 -3.04 -9.56
C PRO A 56 -2.15 -2.49 -8.79
N ILE A 57 -1.90 -1.64 -7.78
CA ILE A 57 -2.93 -0.83 -7.13
C ILE A 57 -2.80 0.65 -7.51
N GLY A 58 -3.95 1.30 -7.62
CA GLY A 58 -4.04 2.68 -8.07
C GLY A 58 -5.32 3.35 -7.59
N ILE A 59 -5.57 4.58 -8.07
CA ILE A 59 -6.75 5.37 -7.71
C ILE A 59 -7.78 5.27 -8.83
N GLY A 60 -9.00 4.85 -8.51
CA GLY A 60 -10.17 4.86 -9.40
C GLY A 60 -11.43 5.25 -8.64
N ASP A 61 -12.24 6.16 -9.19
CA ASP A 61 -13.45 6.71 -8.55
C ASP A 61 -13.24 7.11 -7.07
N ASP A 62 -12.14 7.84 -6.81
CA ASP A 62 -11.71 8.32 -5.48
C ASP A 62 -11.40 7.21 -4.45
N LYS A 63 -11.19 5.98 -4.91
CA LYS A 63 -10.84 4.83 -4.07
C LYS A 63 -9.56 4.18 -4.55
N VAL A 64 -8.89 3.47 -3.64
CA VAL A 64 -7.78 2.62 -4.03
C VAL A 64 -8.33 1.30 -4.55
N VAL A 65 -7.93 0.91 -5.76
CA VAL A 65 -8.45 -0.24 -6.50
C VAL A 65 -7.32 -1.10 -7.07
N LEU A 66 -7.58 -2.40 -7.27
CA LEU A 66 -6.68 -3.30 -8.01
C LEU A 66 -6.75 -3.04 -9.52
N GLN A 67 -5.72 -3.49 -10.24
CA GLN A 67 -5.59 -3.46 -11.70
C GLN A 67 -5.49 -2.05 -12.32
N THR A 68 -5.25 -1.03 -11.50
CA THR A 68 -4.94 0.32 -11.95
C THR A 68 -3.53 0.65 -11.49
N GLU A 69 -2.66 1.13 -12.38
CA GLU A 69 -1.31 1.53 -11.98
C GLU A 69 -1.28 3.00 -11.53
N THR A 70 -0.66 3.25 -10.40
CA THR A 70 -0.37 4.59 -9.90
C THR A 70 1.03 4.58 -9.29
N LEU A 71 1.80 5.65 -9.53
CA LEU A 71 3.12 5.81 -8.92
C LEU A 71 2.96 6.58 -7.61
N TRP A 72 3.36 5.94 -6.52
CA TRP A 72 3.18 6.45 -5.16
C TRP A 72 4.48 7.07 -4.66
N ARG A 73 4.39 8.30 -4.14
CA ARG A 73 5.48 8.85 -3.34
C ARG A 73 5.33 8.32 -1.92
N VAL A 74 6.40 7.73 -1.37
CA VAL A 74 6.40 7.19 -0.01
C VAL A 74 7.48 7.91 0.78
N THR A 75 7.09 8.66 1.81
CA THR A 75 7.98 9.53 2.59
C THR A 75 7.97 9.09 4.05
N LYS A 76 9.16 8.91 4.63
CA LYS A 76 9.27 8.62 6.07
C LYS A 76 8.86 9.86 6.89
N VAL A 77 8.00 9.65 7.87
CA VAL A 77 7.59 10.70 8.82
C VAL A 77 8.70 10.90 9.86
N GLU A 78 9.15 12.13 10.05
CA GLU A 78 10.17 12.42 11.06
C GLU A 78 9.64 12.18 12.48
N GLY A 79 10.47 11.57 13.33
CA GLY A 79 10.10 11.25 14.71
C GLY A 79 9.14 10.07 14.85
N GLN A 80 8.79 9.38 13.76
CA GLN A 80 7.93 8.20 13.78
C GLN A 80 8.54 7.06 12.96
N ASP A 81 8.18 5.83 13.31
CA ASP A 81 8.46 4.66 12.47
C ASP A 81 7.27 4.41 11.52
N ALA A 82 6.98 5.43 10.69
CA ALA A 82 5.83 5.45 9.80
C ALA A 82 6.15 6.15 8.46
N TRP A 83 5.34 5.85 7.44
CA TRP A 83 5.45 6.38 6.09
C TRP A 83 4.09 6.88 5.59
N VAL A 84 4.12 7.92 4.75
CA VAL A 84 2.97 8.51 4.05
C VAL A 84 3.18 8.52 2.55
#